data_AF-A0A6M0H5W1-F1
#
_entry.id   AF-A0A6M0H5W1-F1
#
_cell.length_a   1.000
_cell.length_b   1.000
_cell.length_c   1.000
_cell.angle_alpha   90.00
_cell.angle_beta   90.00
_cell.angle_gamma   90.00
#
_symmetry.space_group_name_H-M   'P 1'
#
loop_
_entity.id
_entity.type
_entity.pdbx_description
1 polymer ?
#
loop_
_entity_poly.entity_id
_entity_poly.type
_entity_poly.pdbx_seq_one_letter_code
_entity_poly.pdbx_strand_id
1 'polypeptide(L)' 'MNNRTENPNKNIRISDASKINLVNQYNQTVKTFKNNTVNIEGKEYLQLDKALETLKEVAPFSSMFT' A
#
# COMPACT_ATOMS: atom_id res chain seq x y z
N MET A 1 15.22 -35.14 -16.30
CA MET A 1 14.47 -35.27 -15.03
C MET A 1 13.59 -34.05 -14.87
N ASN A 2 12.35 -34.28 -14.46
CA ASN A 2 11.21 -33.38 -14.57
C ASN A 2 11.36 -32.02 -13.86
N ASN A 3 10.82 -31.00 -14.53
CA ASN A 3 10.58 -29.64 -14.03
C ASN A 3 9.77 -29.67 -12.72
N ARG A 4 10.30 -29.05 -11.67
CA ARG A 4 9.48 -28.50 -10.57
C ARG A 4 9.61 -26.99 -10.60
N THR A 5 8.80 -26.37 -11.45
CA THR A 5 8.40 -24.97 -11.27
C THR A 5 7.50 -24.92 -10.03
N GLU A 6 8.09 -24.67 -8.86
CA GLU A 6 7.31 -24.29 -7.68
C GLU A 6 6.72 -22.91 -7.95
N ASN A 7 5.44 -22.88 -8.31
CA ASN A 7 4.67 -21.65 -8.46
C ASN A 7 4.58 -20.99 -7.08
N PRO A 8 5.17 -19.80 -6.87
CA PRO A 8 5.22 -19.14 -5.57
C PRO A 8 3.92 -18.43 -5.23
N ASN A 9 2.77 -18.90 -5.72
CA ASN A 9 1.44 -18.53 -5.21
C ASN A 9 1.27 -19.16 -3.81
N LYS A 10 2.18 -18.77 -2.91
CA LYS A 10 2.30 -19.13 -1.52
C LYS A 10 1.29 -18.24 -0.81
N ASN A 11 0.10 -18.77 -0.60
CA ASN A 11 -0.82 -18.19 0.37
C ASN A 11 -0.09 -18.19 1.72
N ILE A 12 0.43 -17.03 2.13
CA ILE A 12 1.08 -16.85 3.42
C ILE A 12 -0.02 -16.79 4.46
N ARG A 13 -0.03 -17.75 5.38
CA ARG A 13 -0.97 -17.74 6.51
C ARG A 13 -0.53 -16.67 7.51
N ILE A 14 -1.25 -15.55 7.52
CA ILE A 14 -1.09 -14.47 8.49
C ILE A 14 -2.16 -14.54 9.58
N SER A 15 -1.81 -14.15 10.81
CA SER A 15 -2.76 -14.07 11.93
C SER A 15 -3.83 -13.00 11.68
N ASP A 16 -5.01 -13.14 12.29
CA ASP A 16 -6.08 -12.15 12.13
C ASP A 16 -5.72 -10.78 12.73
N ALA A 17 -4.95 -10.76 13.82
CA ALA A 17 -4.38 -9.51 14.36
C ALA A 17 -3.44 -8.82 13.36
N SER A 18 -2.61 -9.59 12.65
CA SER A 18 -1.75 -9.08 11.58
C SER A 18 -2.57 -8.54 10.41
N LYS A 19 -3.66 -9.23 10.00
CA LYS A 19 -4.56 -8.73 8.95
C LYS A 19 -5.19 -7.40 9.32
N ILE A 20 -5.71 -7.27 10.54
CA ILE A 20 -6.33 -6.04 11.05
C ILE A 20 -5.30 -4.90 11.05
N ASN A 21 -4.07 -5.18 11.49
CA ASN A 21 -3.00 -4.20 11.48
C ASN A 21 -2.67 -3.73 10.05
N LEU A 22 -2.58 -4.65 9.09
CA LEU A 22 -2.32 -4.31 7.68
C LEU A 22 -3.45 -3.45 7.09
N VAL A 23 -4.71 -3.82 7.34
CA VAL A 23 -5.89 -3.06 6.88
C VAL A 23 -5.91 -1.66 7.48
N ASN A 24 -5.59 -1.53 8.78
CA ASN A 24 -5.53 -0.23 9.44
C ASN A 24 -4.43 0.66 8.87
N GLN A 25 -3.24 0.11 8.64
CA GLN A 25 -2.13 0.86 8.03
C GLN A 25 -2.50 1.32 6.61
N TYR A 26 -3.06 0.43 5.79
CA TYR A 26 -3.56 0.79 4.46
C TYR A 26 -4.59 1.93 4.52
N ASN A 27 -5.59 1.84 5.41
CA ASN A 27 -6.63 2.85 5.54
C ASN A 27 -6.07 4.20 6.00
N GLN A 28 -5.10 4.21 6.91
CA GLN A 28 -4.42 5.43 7.36
C GLN A 28 -3.65 6.07 6.21
N THR A 29 -2.86 5.28 5.46
CA THR A 29 -2.11 5.77 4.31
C THR A 29 -3.01 6.33 3.22
N VAL A 30 -4.13 5.67 2.88
CA VAL A 30 -5.10 6.20 1.91
C VAL A 30 -5.70 7.53 2.39
N LYS A 31 -5.99 7.65 3.70
CA LYS A 31 -6.49 8.91 4.27
C LYS A 31 -5.44 10.02 4.18
N THR A 32 -4.19 9.74 4.52
CA THR A 32 -3.07 10.68 4.39
C THR A 32 -2.86 11.11 2.94
N PHE A 33 -2.92 10.16 1.99
CA PHE A 33 -2.79 10.44 0.56
C PHE A 33 -3.87 11.42 0.08
N LYS A 34 -5.13 11.21 0.48
CA LYS A 34 -6.24 12.13 0.16
C LYS A 34 -6.04 13.52 0.77
N ASN A 35 -5.35 13.61 1.91
CA ASN A 35 -5.04 14.88 2.56
C ASN A 35 -3.80 15.57 2.00
N ASN A 36 -3.07 14.95 1.06
CA ASN A 36 -1.97 15.58 0.35
C ASN A 36 -2.46 16.50 -0.77
N THR A 37 -3.72 16.90 -0.75
CA THR A 37 -4.24 17.89 -1.68
C THR A 37 -4.00 19.31 -1.15
N VAL A 38 -3.82 20.26 -2.07
CA VAL A 38 -3.70 21.68 -1.81
C VAL A 38 -4.70 22.42 -2.70
N ASN A 39 -5.34 23.44 -2.16
CA ASN A 39 -6.21 24.31 -2.95
C ASN A 39 -5.40 25.50 -3.48
N ILE A 40 -5.36 25.66 -4.79
CA ILE A 40 -4.76 26.81 -5.47
C ILE A 40 -5.83 27.41 -6.37
N GLU A 41 -6.21 28.67 -6.09
CA GLU A 41 -7.22 29.40 -6.87
C GLU A 41 -8.57 28.66 -6.99
N GLY A 42 -9.01 28.00 -5.91
CA GLY A 42 -10.29 27.27 -5.88
C GLY A 42 -10.24 25.88 -6.52
N LYS A 43 -9.08 25.47 -7.08
CA LYS A 43 -8.87 24.14 -7.65
C LYS A 43 -8.04 23.28 -6.70
N GLU A 44 -8.44 22.02 -6.57
CA GLU A 44 -7.72 21.04 -5.76
C GLU A 44 -6.61 20.38 -6.59
N TYR A 45 -5.38 20.37 -6.06
CA TYR A 45 -4.21 19.76 -6.68
C TYR A 45 -3.58 18.76 -5.71
N LEU A 46 -3.12 17.62 -6.22
CA LEU A 46 -2.33 16.68 -5.43
C LEU A 46 -0.87 17.17 -5.32
N GLN A 47 -0.34 17.28 -4.11
CA GLN A 47 1.08 17.55 -3.88
C GLN A 47 1.88 16.28 -4.14
N LEU A 48 2.47 16.19 -5.35
CA LEU A 48 3.13 14.98 -5.84
C LEU A 48 4.24 14.47 -4.91
N ASP A 49 5.08 15.35 -4.38
CA ASP A 49 6.19 14.93 -3.50
C ASP A 49 5.69 14.24 -2.22
N LYS A 50 4.69 14.83 -1.56
CA LYS A 50 4.06 14.25 -0.35
C LYS A 50 3.29 12.97 -0.66
N ALA A 51 2.59 12.96 -1.79
CA ALA A 51 1.88 11.79 -2.27
C ALA A 51 2.84 10.62 -2.53
N LEU A 52 4.01 10.90 -3.11
CA LEU A 52 5.04 9.90 -3.38
C LEU A 52 5.67 9.34 -2.09
N GLU A 53 5.94 10.20 -1.10
CA GLU A 53 6.41 9.77 0.23
C GLU A 53 5.39 8.86 0.93
N THR A 54 4.11 9.27 0.94
CA THR A 54 3.02 8.47 1.51
C THR A 54 2.88 7.11 0.83
N LEU A 55 3.08 7.05 -0.49
CA LEU A 55 3.05 5.78 -1.23
C LEU A 55 4.28 4.89 -0.98
N LYS A 56 5.45 5.45 -0.68
CA LYS A 56 6.65 4.67 -0.30
C LYS A 56 6.45 3.95 1.02
N GLU A 57 5.66 4.49 1.95
CA GLU A 57 5.32 3.82 3.21
C GLU A 57 4.43 2.58 3.01
N VAL A 58 3.63 2.55 1.94
CA VAL A 58 2.82 1.38 1.56
C VAL A 58 3.47 0.49 0.51
N ALA A 59 4.55 0.92 -0.15
CA ALA A 59 5.30 0.08 -1.09
C ALA A 59 5.77 -1.28 -0.51
N PRO A 60 6.14 -1.40 0.78
CA PRO A 60 6.43 -2.70 1.40
C PRO A 60 5.24 -3.67 1.38
N PHE A 61 4.01 -3.17 1.25
CA PHE A 61 2.80 -4.00 1.20
C PHE A 61 2.55 -4.58 -0.18
N SER A 62 2.95 -3.92 -1.26
CA SER A 62 2.77 -4.48 -2.61
C SER A 62 3.56 -5.79 -2.78
N SER A 63 4.72 -5.89 -2.12
CA SER A 63 5.51 -7.12 -2.03
C SER A 63 4.92 -8.22 -1.12
N MET A 64 3.90 -7.91 -0.31
CA MET A 64 3.21 -8.93 0.52
C MET A 64 2.09 -9.66 -0.23
N PHE A 65 1.69 -9.14 -1.40
CA PHE A 65 0.63 -9.70 -2.25
C PHE A 65 1.13 -10.16 -3.62
N THR A 66 2.45 -10.19 -3.83
CA THR A 66 3.13 -10.78 -5.01
C THR A 66 3.86 -12.05 -4.61
#